data_AF-A0A7Y4UMM6-F1
#
_entry.id   AF-A0A7Y4UMM6-F1
#
_cell.length_a   1.000
_cell.length_b   1.000
_cell.length_c   1.000
_cell.angle_alpha   90.00
_cell.angle_beta   90.00
_cell.angle_gamma   90.00
#
_symmetry.space_group_name_H-M   'P 1'
#
loop_
_entity.id
_entity.type
_entity.pdbx_description
1 polymer ?
#
loop_
_entity_poly.entity_id
_entity_poly.type
_entity_poly.pdbx_seq_one_letter_code
_entity_poly.pdbx_strand_id
1 'polypeptide(L)'
;MHKIDGAGNLNGNFVNEDAAINRPPTEVTADWMNAVQEELANVIIQAGSALNKPDNTQLIQAINQLFLTQNNSPAYRDVLVISTPTTLTPADLNRLIVFNGTVATDVNLPSIALCPIGSVFAFKNMSATSSIELVANGTDVFDGVSLANVITIQPSQTLLIAAGEIVVEGVLATWLIVEKANESPKFSGVVNISTSTTLSAQEANKLIIINDQIGLINLELPLREFLPTGARYYFKNNSQTFNAVVRCDSLGDGVDSFDNVNNSTVITLLPGETFVIAAGEAISNPAIANRKWLVTSGTANFSGGVVGAQAWQNMTATRLENVNYTNSTGRNIFLNLLANRNIIANGELIVIVDGLSIVIAWSSINSNDGPVAGSIIIPNGAVYSASSSNGAIIAWHEFR
;
A
#
# COMPACT_ATOMS: atom_id res chain seq x y z
N MET A 1 34.05 -16.99 -8.80
CA MET A 1 35.44 -16.69 -9.20
C MET A 1 36.27 -17.98 -9.23
N HIS A 2 37.23 -18.11 -10.14
CA HIS A 2 38.19 -19.23 -10.16
C HIS A 2 39.60 -18.78 -9.75
N LYS A 3 40.46 -19.73 -9.39
CA LYS A 3 41.89 -19.48 -9.17
C LYS A 3 42.61 -19.19 -10.49
N ILE A 4 43.76 -18.51 -10.44
CA ILE A 4 44.55 -18.21 -11.64
C ILE A 4 45.13 -19.51 -12.22
N ASP A 5 44.89 -19.76 -13.50
CA ASP A 5 45.32 -20.95 -14.22
C ASP A 5 46.25 -20.63 -15.40
N GLY A 6 46.63 -19.35 -15.54
CA GLY A 6 47.64 -18.88 -16.49
C GLY A 6 49.02 -19.50 -16.28
N ALA A 7 49.88 -19.40 -17.30
CA ALA A 7 51.23 -19.96 -17.25
C ALA A 7 52.03 -19.42 -16.06
N GLY A 8 52.89 -20.26 -15.47
CA GLY A 8 53.73 -19.87 -14.33
C GLY A 8 52.99 -19.74 -12.99
N ASN A 9 51.70 -20.10 -12.90
CA ASN A 9 51.01 -20.19 -11.60
C ASN A 9 51.55 -21.36 -10.76
N LEU A 10 51.43 -21.26 -9.43
CA LEU A 10 51.72 -22.36 -8.51
C LEU A 10 50.46 -22.78 -7.77
N ASN A 11 49.87 -23.90 -8.18
CA ASN A 11 48.64 -24.46 -7.59
C ASN A 11 47.48 -23.45 -7.52
N GLY A 12 47.32 -22.64 -8.56
CA GLY A 12 46.27 -21.65 -8.64
C GLY A 12 46.57 -20.31 -7.95
N ASN A 13 47.83 -20.05 -7.57
CA ASN A 13 48.25 -18.82 -6.91
C ASN A 13 49.25 -18.03 -7.78
N PHE A 14 49.23 -16.71 -7.63
CA PHE A 14 50.21 -15.81 -8.21
C PHE A 14 51.57 -15.97 -7.52
N VAL A 15 52.62 -16.12 -8.32
CA VAL A 15 54.01 -16.15 -7.85
C VAL A 15 54.87 -15.20 -8.66
N ASN A 16 55.86 -14.61 -7.99
CA ASN A 16 56.90 -13.83 -8.63
C ASN A 16 57.84 -14.73 -9.44
N GLU A 17 58.57 -14.10 -10.36
CA GLU A 17 59.71 -14.73 -11.01
C GLU A 17 60.72 -15.22 -9.95
N ASP A 18 61.27 -16.41 -10.19
CA ASP A 18 62.37 -16.95 -9.40
C ASP A 18 63.49 -17.40 -10.34
N ALA A 19 64.44 -16.50 -10.55
CA ALA A 19 65.57 -16.71 -11.44
C ALA A 19 66.52 -17.82 -10.94
N ALA A 20 66.56 -18.12 -9.64
CA ALA A 20 67.44 -19.15 -9.09
C ALA A 20 67.03 -20.55 -9.55
N ILE A 21 65.75 -20.75 -9.84
CA ILE A 21 65.18 -22.01 -10.34
C ILE A 21 64.60 -21.89 -11.76
N ASN A 22 64.89 -20.78 -12.47
CA ASN A 22 64.34 -20.46 -13.79
C ASN A 22 62.81 -20.55 -13.86
N ARG A 23 62.09 -20.11 -12.82
CA ARG A 23 60.62 -20.09 -12.83
C ARG A 23 60.13 -18.72 -13.31
N PRO A 24 59.32 -18.66 -14.40
CA PRO A 24 58.72 -17.41 -14.85
C PRO A 24 57.64 -16.92 -13.86
N PRO A 25 57.31 -15.62 -13.86
CA PRO A 25 56.20 -15.09 -13.08
C PRO A 25 54.86 -15.64 -13.61
N THR A 26 53.81 -15.56 -12.77
CA THR A 26 52.47 -15.93 -13.20
C THR A 26 51.93 -14.95 -14.24
N GLU A 27 51.48 -15.47 -15.37
CA GLU A 27 50.75 -14.73 -16.40
C GLU A 27 49.33 -14.43 -15.93
N VAL A 28 48.95 -13.14 -15.96
CA VAL A 28 47.57 -12.71 -15.68
C VAL A 28 46.75 -12.84 -16.95
N THR A 29 45.80 -13.78 -16.97
CA THR A 29 44.96 -14.06 -18.14
C THR A 29 43.74 -13.16 -18.23
N ALA A 30 43.26 -12.92 -19.44
CA ALA A 30 42.02 -12.17 -19.67
C ALA A 30 40.82 -12.86 -19.02
N ASP A 31 40.77 -14.19 -19.07
CA ASP A 31 39.70 -14.99 -18.47
C ASP A 31 39.60 -14.75 -16.96
N TRP A 32 40.74 -14.72 -16.26
CA TRP A 32 40.75 -14.43 -14.82
C TRP A 32 40.33 -12.99 -14.51
N MET A 33 40.82 -12.01 -15.29
CA MET A 33 40.43 -10.60 -15.11
C MET A 33 38.95 -10.35 -15.41
N ASN A 34 38.40 -11.01 -16.42
CA ASN A 34 36.97 -10.98 -16.73
C ASN A 34 36.15 -11.63 -15.60
N ALA A 35 36.61 -12.75 -15.04
CA ALA A 35 35.94 -13.38 -13.90
C ALA A 35 35.90 -12.45 -12.68
N VAL A 36 36.98 -11.70 -12.38
CA VAL A 36 36.96 -10.67 -11.33
C VAL A 36 35.95 -9.57 -11.65
N GLN A 37 35.96 -9.08 -12.90
CA GLN A 37 35.05 -8.02 -13.33
C GLN A 37 33.58 -8.44 -13.17
N GLU A 38 33.23 -9.65 -13.60
CA GLU A 38 31.86 -10.17 -13.51
C GLU A 38 31.41 -10.36 -12.05
N GLU A 39 32.28 -10.80 -11.14
CA GLU A 39 31.94 -10.90 -9.71
C GLU A 39 31.63 -9.52 -9.11
N LEU A 40 32.44 -8.50 -9.43
CA LEU A 40 32.19 -7.14 -8.98
C LEU A 40 30.91 -6.56 -9.61
N ALA A 41 30.67 -6.82 -10.90
CA ALA A 41 29.47 -6.39 -11.59
C ALA A 41 28.21 -7.03 -10.99
N ASN A 42 28.26 -8.33 -10.69
CA ASN A 42 27.16 -9.06 -10.07
C ASN A 42 26.80 -8.52 -8.68
N VAL A 43 27.79 -8.12 -7.88
CA VAL A 43 27.55 -7.45 -6.58
C VAL A 43 26.76 -6.14 -6.76
N ILE A 44 27.11 -5.34 -7.78
CA ILE A 44 26.44 -4.07 -8.08
C ILE A 44 25.01 -4.29 -8.55
N ILE A 45 24.81 -5.25 -9.46
CA ILE A 45 23.49 -5.62 -9.99
C ILE A 45 22.61 -6.19 -8.86
N GLN A 46 23.16 -7.04 -8.00
CA GLN A 46 22.45 -7.61 -6.86
C GLN A 46 22.02 -6.53 -5.85
N ALA A 47 22.78 -5.45 -5.72
CA ALA A 47 22.41 -4.29 -4.92
C ALA A 47 21.32 -3.40 -5.58
N GLY A 48 20.82 -3.78 -6.76
CA GLY A 48 19.75 -3.07 -7.47
C GLY A 48 20.24 -1.89 -8.32
N SER A 49 21.55 -1.76 -8.57
CA SER A 49 22.12 -0.68 -9.38
C SER A 49 22.56 -1.18 -10.76
N ALA A 50 22.36 -0.36 -11.80
CA ALA A 50 22.89 -0.62 -13.13
C ALA A 50 24.38 -0.24 -13.22
N LEU A 51 25.16 -0.99 -14.00
CA LEU A 51 26.56 -0.67 -14.26
C LEU A 51 26.66 0.64 -15.04
N ASN A 52 27.48 1.58 -14.55
CA ASN A 52 27.61 2.91 -15.15
C ASN A 52 29.10 3.31 -15.28
N LYS A 53 29.64 3.16 -16.49
CA LYS A 53 31.07 3.35 -16.82
C LYS A 53 31.76 4.58 -16.19
N PRO A 54 31.16 5.79 -16.16
CA PRO A 54 31.79 6.96 -15.54
C PRO A 54 31.87 6.94 -14.00
N ASP A 55 31.15 6.05 -13.30
CA ASP A 55 31.09 6.05 -11.84
C ASP A 55 31.93 4.92 -11.23
N ASN A 56 33.07 5.32 -10.66
CA ASN A 56 34.01 4.43 -9.98
C ASN A 56 33.66 4.18 -8.50
N THR A 57 32.48 4.60 -8.04
CA THR A 57 32.02 4.41 -6.66
C THR A 57 30.91 3.35 -6.52
N GLN A 58 30.51 2.71 -7.62
CA GLN A 58 29.41 1.72 -7.62
C GLN A 58 29.60 0.55 -6.66
N LEU A 59 30.82 0.01 -6.58
CA LEU A 59 31.08 -1.13 -5.71
C LEU A 59 30.88 -0.76 -4.24
N ILE A 60 31.38 0.40 -3.82
CA ILE A 60 31.23 0.84 -2.42
C ILE A 60 29.76 1.22 -2.12
N GLN A 61 29.06 1.84 -3.08
CA GLN A 61 27.62 2.07 -2.97
C GLN A 61 26.84 0.75 -2.84
N ALA A 62 27.14 -0.24 -3.67
CA ALA A 62 26.51 -1.56 -3.67
C ALA A 62 26.74 -2.32 -2.36
N ILE A 63 27.97 -2.32 -1.86
CA ILE A 63 28.31 -2.93 -0.56
C ILE A 63 27.49 -2.29 0.56
N ASN A 64 27.43 -0.96 0.62
CA ASN A 64 26.62 -0.26 1.63
C ASN A 64 25.14 -0.65 1.52
N GLN A 65 24.60 -0.78 0.31
CA GLN A 65 23.20 -1.20 0.09
C GLN A 65 22.94 -2.66 0.50
N LEU A 66 23.86 -3.58 0.19
CA LEU A 66 23.73 -4.98 0.59
C LEU A 66 23.83 -5.16 2.10
N PHE A 67 24.67 -4.38 2.79
CA PHE A 67 24.70 -4.34 4.25
C PHE A 67 23.40 -3.81 4.85
N LEU A 68 22.77 -2.82 4.22
CA LEU A 68 21.44 -2.36 4.62
C LEU A 68 20.36 -3.42 4.36
N THR A 69 20.51 -4.23 3.31
CA THR A 69 19.54 -5.25 2.88
C THR A 69 19.63 -6.56 3.70
N GLN A 70 20.83 -7.03 4.06
CA GLN A 70 21.03 -8.27 4.83
C GLN A 70 20.60 -8.16 6.31
N ASN A 71 20.36 -6.96 6.82
CA ASN A 71 19.81 -6.75 8.17
C ASN A 71 18.28 -6.98 8.26
N ASN A 72 17.65 -7.55 7.23
CA ASN A 72 16.21 -7.86 7.22
C ASN A 72 15.87 -9.21 7.86
N SER A 73 16.09 -9.32 9.17
CA SER A 73 15.25 -10.09 10.11
C SER A 73 15.43 -9.56 11.53
N PRO A 74 14.38 -9.05 12.19
CA PRO A 74 13.43 -8.03 11.74
C PRO A 74 14.06 -6.62 11.80
N ALA A 75 13.83 -5.81 10.77
CA ALA A 75 13.43 -4.39 10.86
C ALA A 75 14.30 -3.30 11.51
N TYR A 76 15.36 -3.62 12.26
CA TYR A 76 16.06 -2.62 13.07
C TYR A 76 17.58 -2.75 12.95
N ARG A 77 18.27 -1.61 12.93
CA ARG A 77 19.74 -1.50 12.87
C ARG A 77 20.41 -2.32 13.98
N ASP A 78 19.85 -2.23 15.19
CA ASP A 78 20.26 -2.99 16.38
C ASP A 78 19.19 -2.83 17.49
N VAL A 79 19.36 -3.53 18.61
CA VAL A 79 18.52 -3.42 19.81
C VAL A 79 19.18 -2.51 20.84
N LEU A 80 18.40 -1.64 21.49
CA LEU A 80 18.79 -0.91 22.70
C LEU A 80 17.91 -1.36 23.85
N VAL A 81 18.50 -1.92 24.91
CA VAL A 81 17.76 -2.29 26.13
C VAL A 81 17.86 -1.16 27.15
N ILE A 82 16.71 -0.70 27.64
CA ILE A 82 16.60 0.33 28.67
C ILE A 82 15.81 -0.18 29.88
N SER A 83 16.11 0.34 31.06
CA SER A 83 15.46 -0.03 32.33
C SER A 83 15.24 1.14 33.29
N THR A 84 15.67 2.35 32.92
CA THR A 84 15.58 3.59 33.69
C THR A 84 15.25 4.76 32.77
N PRO A 85 14.84 5.93 33.31
CA PRO A 85 14.54 7.10 32.48
C PRO A 85 15.67 7.41 31.49
N THR A 86 15.32 7.54 30.22
CA THR A 86 16.30 7.62 29.13
C THR A 86 15.90 8.71 28.14
N THR A 87 16.85 9.53 27.72
CA THR A 87 16.66 10.47 26.61
C THR A 87 17.31 9.87 25.37
N LEU A 88 16.51 9.62 24.34
CA LEU A 88 16.99 9.11 23.06
C LEU A 88 17.57 10.25 22.21
N THR A 89 18.48 9.89 21.32
CA THR A 89 19.14 10.83 20.40
C THR A 89 18.87 10.43 18.94
N PRO A 90 19.15 11.30 17.95
CA PRO A 90 19.09 10.90 16.54
C PRO A 90 20.00 9.70 16.21
N ALA A 91 21.03 9.42 17.01
CA ALA A 91 21.87 8.24 16.84
C ALA A 91 21.12 6.93 17.14
N ASP A 92 20.00 6.99 17.89
CA ASP A 92 19.19 5.83 18.26
C ASP A 92 18.11 5.48 17.23
N LEU A 93 17.99 6.28 16.16
CA LEU A 93 17.04 6.03 15.08
C LEU A 93 17.29 4.67 14.41
N ASN A 94 16.18 4.10 13.94
CA ASN A 94 16.06 2.78 13.31
C ASN A 94 16.46 1.62 14.23
N ARG A 95 16.43 1.80 15.56
CA ARG A 95 16.67 0.72 16.53
C ARG A 95 15.36 0.20 17.13
N LEU A 96 15.41 -1.03 17.64
CA LEU A 96 14.41 -1.55 18.56
C LEU A 96 14.80 -1.17 19.99
N ILE A 97 13.99 -0.31 20.61
CA ILE A 97 14.12 0.08 22.00
C ILE A 97 13.29 -0.90 22.84
N VAL A 98 13.98 -1.76 23.58
CA VAL A 98 13.35 -2.74 24.49
C VAL A 98 13.42 -2.21 25.90
N PHE A 99 12.27 -2.06 26.53
CA PHE A 99 12.23 -1.76 27.96
C PHE A 99 12.01 -3.03 28.76
N ASN A 100 12.85 -3.23 29.78
CA ASN A 100 12.77 -4.37 30.68
C ASN A 100 12.85 -3.93 32.16
N GLY A 101 12.41 -2.70 32.46
CA GLY A 101 12.36 -2.18 33.83
C GLY A 101 11.11 -2.60 34.58
N THR A 102 11.15 -2.50 35.90
CA THR A 102 10.04 -2.85 36.82
C THR A 102 9.34 -1.63 37.40
N VAL A 103 9.73 -0.41 36.98
CA VAL A 103 9.17 0.86 37.43
C VAL A 103 8.75 1.67 36.21
N ALA A 104 7.61 2.36 36.28
CA ALA A 104 7.18 3.29 35.23
C ALA A 104 8.30 4.30 34.93
N THR A 105 8.55 4.51 33.65
CA THR A 105 9.75 5.20 33.18
C THR A 105 9.44 6.09 32.00
N ASP A 106 9.96 7.32 32.03
CA ASP A 106 9.85 8.26 30.92
C ASP A 106 10.98 8.03 29.91
N VAL A 107 10.62 8.02 28.64
CA VAL A 107 11.56 8.00 27.51
C VAL A 107 11.35 9.26 26.70
N ASN A 108 12.32 10.18 26.79
CA ASN A 108 12.28 11.44 26.06
C ASN A 108 12.79 11.22 24.64
N LEU A 109 11.99 11.60 23.65
CA LEU A 109 12.39 11.58 22.25
C LEU A 109 13.29 12.78 21.92
N PRO A 110 14.20 12.65 20.93
CA PRO A 110 14.88 13.82 20.38
C PRO A 110 13.88 14.74 19.69
N SER A 111 14.29 16.00 19.46
CA SER A 111 13.52 16.89 18.58
C SER A 111 13.39 16.26 17.20
N ILE A 112 12.16 16.19 16.70
CA ILE A 112 11.86 15.61 15.40
C ILE A 112 12.52 16.39 14.26
N ALA A 113 12.76 17.70 14.43
CA ALA A 113 13.46 18.53 13.46
C ALA A 113 14.92 18.09 13.23
N LEU A 114 15.50 17.32 14.16
CA LEU A 114 16.82 16.71 14.05
C LEU A 114 16.78 15.30 13.46
N CYS A 115 15.59 14.74 13.22
CA CYS A 115 15.40 13.39 12.75
C CYS A 115 15.10 13.40 11.24
N PRO A 116 15.85 12.67 10.41
CA PRO A 116 15.52 12.51 9.00
C PRO A 116 14.09 11.99 8.84
N ILE A 117 13.33 12.60 7.93
CA ILE A 117 11.96 12.18 7.65
C ILE A 117 11.93 10.71 7.23
N GLY A 118 11.01 9.93 7.81
CA GLY A 118 10.89 8.48 7.60
C GLY A 118 11.82 7.63 8.47
N SER A 119 12.71 8.22 9.25
CA SER A 119 13.42 7.49 10.30
C SER A 119 12.45 7.04 11.39
N VAL A 120 12.73 5.91 12.02
CA VAL A 120 11.79 5.27 12.96
C VAL A 120 12.38 5.01 14.33
N PHE A 121 11.51 4.91 15.32
CA PHE A 121 11.78 4.23 16.58
C PHE A 121 10.77 3.11 16.79
N ALA A 122 11.25 1.89 17.00
CA ALA A 122 10.40 0.82 17.51
C ALA A 122 10.61 0.67 19.00
N PHE A 123 9.52 0.48 19.72
CA PHE A 123 9.49 0.27 21.13
C PHE A 123 8.84 -1.07 21.41
N LYS A 124 9.41 -1.81 22.36
CA LYS A 124 8.79 -2.98 22.95
C LYS A 124 8.88 -2.87 24.46
N ASN A 125 7.72 -2.79 25.11
CA ASN A 125 7.64 -2.89 26.54
C ASN A 125 7.62 -4.38 26.94
N MET A 126 8.77 -4.90 27.38
CA MET A 126 8.88 -6.26 27.93
C MET A 126 8.66 -6.32 29.44
N SER A 127 8.36 -5.18 30.09
CA SER A 127 7.94 -5.20 31.49
C SER A 127 6.67 -6.02 31.64
N ALA A 128 6.63 -6.84 32.70
CA ALA A 128 5.41 -7.56 33.07
C ALA A 128 4.40 -6.69 33.82
N THR A 129 4.83 -5.54 34.36
CA THR A 129 4.05 -4.78 35.36
C THR A 129 4.01 -3.28 35.14
N SER A 130 4.94 -2.69 34.39
CA SER A 130 5.06 -1.24 34.27
C SER A 130 4.82 -0.74 32.86
N SER A 131 4.12 0.39 32.73
CA SER A 131 4.01 1.14 31.49
C SER A 131 5.24 2.03 31.26
N ILE A 132 5.42 2.47 30.02
CA ILE A 132 6.43 3.46 29.63
C ILE A 132 5.69 4.67 29.09
N GLU A 133 6.16 5.86 29.43
CA GLU A 133 5.68 7.10 28.82
C GLU A 133 6.73 7.59 27.81
N LEU A 134 6.36 7.63 26.53
CA LEU A 134 7.16 8.31 25.52
C LEU A 134 6.78 9.78 25.52
N VAL A 135 7.77 10.65 25.70
CA VAL A 135 7.58 12.09 25.79
C VAL A 135 8.19 12.75 24.56
N ALA A 136 7.38 13.44 23.78
CA ALA A 136 7.84 14.21 22.63
C ALA A 136 8.61 15.46 23.09
N ASN A 137 9.57 15.92 22.29
CA ASN A 137 10.43 17.03 22.65
C ASN A 137 9.71 18.38 22.51
N GLY A 138 9.64 19.17 23.58
CA GLY A 138 9.16 20.55 23.49
C GLY A 138 7.74 20.67 22.94
N THR A 139 7.60 21.23 21.73
CA THR A 139 6.33 21.41 21.02
C THR A 139 6.00 20.29 20.03
N ASP A 140 6.87 19.28 19.91
CA ASP A 140 6.61 18.12 19.07
C ASP A 140 5.40 17.35 19.62
N VAL A 141 4.61 16.76 18.72
CA VAL A 141 3.40 16.02 19.08
C VAL A 141 3.34 14.68 18.35
N PHE A 142 2.53 13.77 18.86
CA PHE A 142 2.22 12.52 18.20
C PHE A 142 0.91 12.64 17.40
N ASP A 143 0.95 12.17 16.16
CA ASP A 143 -0.22 12.09 15.28
C ASP A 143 -0.77 10.65 15.23
N GLY A 144 -2.09 10.49 15.37
CA GLY A 144 -2.79 9.18 15.44
C GLY A 144 -3.60 8.92 16.73
N VAL A 145 -3.46 9.78 17.73
CA VAL A 145 -4.34 9.94 18.91
C VAL A 145 -4.29 11.43 19.23
N SER A 146 -5.44 12.10 19.39
CA SER A 146 -5.60 13.54 19.68
C SER A 146 -4.29 14.25 20.09
N LEU A 147 -3.69 15.03 19.18
CA LEU A 147 -2.38 15.73 19.29
C LEU A 147 -1.77 15.74 20.71
N ALA A 148 -1.18 14.61 21.11
CA ALA A 148 -0.66 14.42 22.46
C ALA A 148 0.85 14.60 22.43
N ASN A 149 1.42 15.16 23.50
CA ASN A 149 2.87 15.22 23.71
C ASN A 149 3.41 13.99 24.45
N VAL A 150 2.54 13.11 24.92
CA VAL A 150 2.89 11.87 25.64
C VAL A 150 2.10 10.68 25.09
N ILE A 151 2.77 9.55 24.88
CA ILE A 151 2.14 8.25 24.60
C ILE A 151 2.53 7.24 25.66
N THR A 152 1.54 6.57 26.24
CA THR A 152 1.78 5.44 27.14
C THR A 152 1.83 4.11 26.38
N ILE A 153 2.88 3.31 26.59
CA ILE A 153 3.04 1.93 26.11
C ILE A 153 2.85 0.97 27.30
N GLN A 154 1.80 0.17 27.28
CA GLN A 154 1.49 -0.78 28.36
C GLN A 154 2.42 -2.01 28.35
N PRO A 155 2.51 -2.77 29.45
CA PRO A 155 3.18 -4.08 29.47
C PRO A 155 2.87 -4.94 28.24
N SER A 156 3.90 -5.56 27.67
CA SER A 156 3.85 -6.40 26.45
C SER A 156 3.45 -5.69 25.15
N GLN A 157 3.20 -4.37 25.18
CA GLN A 157 2.90 -3.62 23.98
C GLN A 157 4.15 -3.26 23.18
N THR A 158 3.93 -3.09 21.89
CA THR A 158 4.86 -2.45 20.98
C THR A 158 4.27 -1.15 20.47
N LEU A 159 5.16 -0.23 20.16
CA LEU A 159 4.83 1.01 19.47
C LEU A 159 5.89 1.25 18.43
N LEU A 160 5.48 1.64 17.23
CA LEU A 160 6.41 2.08 16.20
C LEU A 160 5.97 3.46 15.73
N ILE A 161 6.90 4.41 15.83
CA ILE A 161 6.72 5.80 15.43
C ILE A 161 7.71 6.16 14.34
N ALA A 162 7.31 7.10 13.48
CA ALA A 162 8.13 7.62 12.40
C ALA A 162 8.24 9.14 12.48
N ALA A 163 9.40 9.68 12.12
CA ALA A 163 9.56 11.11 11.92
C ALA A 163 8.78 11.53 10.66
N GLY A 164 7.72 12.32 10.82
CA GLY A 164 6.91 12.85 9.71
C GLY A 164 7.12 14.35 9.50
N GLU A 165 6.91 14.80 8.26
CA GLU A 165 6.77 16.21 7.89
C GLU A 165 5.28 16.46 7.62
N ILE A 166 4.50 16.68 8.68
CA ILE A 166 3.08 16.97 8.55
C ILE A 166 2.82 18.27 9.29
N VAL A 167 2.11 19.19 8.63
CA VAL A 167 1.49 20.34 9.26
C VAL A 167 0.10 19.93 9.73
N VAL A 168 -0.05 19.56 11.00
CA VAL A 168 -1.38 19.35 11.60
C VAL A 168 -1.72 20.59 12.41
N GLU A 169 -2.80 21.30 12.05
CA GLU A 169 -3.28 22.50 12.77
C GLU A 169 -2.24 23.62 12.96
N GLY A 170 -1.25 23.73 12.06
CA GLY A 170 -0.19 24.73 12.13
C GLY A 170 1.06 24.31 12.92
N VAL A 171 1.12 23.08 13.44
CA VAL A 171 2.32 22.49 14.04
C VAL A 171 3.11 21.78 12.95
N LEU A 172 4.34 22.25 12.68
CA LEU A 172 5.14 21.85 11.52
C LEU A 172 5.80 20.46 11.61
N ALA A 173 5.71 19.77 12.75
CA ALA A 173 6.42 18.50 12.93
C ALA A 173 5.74 17.55 13.93
N THR A 174 5.49 16.31 13.48
CA THR A 174 4.72 15.32 14.24
C THR A 174 5.34 13.93 14.15
N TRP A 175 5.46 13.24 15.29
CA TRP A 175 5.77 11.82 15.33
C TRP A 175 4.54 11.03 14.90
N LEU A 176 4.60 10.39 13.73
CA LEU A 176 3.48 9.59 13.25
C LEU A 176 3.44 8.26 14.00
N ILE A 177 2.33 7.97 14.68
CA ILE A 177 2.08 6.63 15.20
C ILE A 177 1.74 5.73 14.02
N VAL A 178 2.60 4.75 13.79
CA VAL A 178 2.41 3.79 12.72
C VAL A 178 1.68 2.55 13.23
N GLU A 179 2.09 2.03 14.38
CA GLU A 179 1.48 0.86 14.99
C GLU A 179 1.55 0.94 16.50
N LYS A 180 0.45 0.58 17.17
CA LYS A 180 0.40 0.27 18.59
C LYS A 180 -0.30 -1.07 18.76
N ALA A 181 0.43 -2.11 19.15
CA ALA A 181 -0.07 -3.48 19.17
C ALA A 181 0.40 -4.24 20.42
N ASN A 182 -0.19 -5.41 20.67
CA ASN A 182 0.26 -6.36 21.70
C ASN A 182 1.26 -7.40 21.13
N GLU A 183 1.70 -7.23 19.88
CA GLU A 183 2.59 -8.14 19.15
C GLU A 183 3.83 -7.41 18.64
N SER A 184 4.88 -8.13 18.20
CA SER A 184 6.08 -7.51 17.59
C SER A 184 5.71 -6.59 16.42
N PRO A 185 6.43 -5.48 16.19
CA PRO A 185 6.05 -4.53 15.15
C PRO A 185 6.18 -5.19 13.77
N LYS A 186 5.24 -4.89 12.86
CA LYS A 186 5.02 -5.70 11.64
C LYS A 186 5.83 -5.25 10.41
N PHE A 187 6.63 -4.19 10.53
CA PHE A 187 7.34 -3.58 9.40
C PHE A 187 8.77 -3.13 9.74
N SER A 188 9.59 -3.03 8.70
CA SER A 188 11.04 -2.90 8.68
C SER A 188 11.59 -1.49 8.51
N GLY A 189 10.69 -0.51 8.41
CA GLY A 189 11.03 0.87 8.17
C GLY A 189 9.86 1.60 7.53
N VAL A 190 10.08 2.86 7.18
CA VAL A 190 9.07 3.73 6.60
C VAL A 190 9.61 4.36 5.32
N VAL A 191 8.75 4.50 4.33
CA VAL A 191 9.00 5.19 3.08
C VAL A 191 7.94 6.29 2.97
N ASN A 192 8.39 7.53 2.89
CA ASN A 192 7.49 8.66 2.65
C ASN A 192 7.43 8.93 1.15
N ILE A 193 6.21 8.92 0.62
CA ILE A 193 5.94 9.20 -0.78
C ILE A 193 5.13 10.49 -0.89
N SER A 194 5.68 11.46 -1.60
CA SER A 194 5.04 12.75 -1.88
C SER A 194 4.70 12.94 -3.37
N THR A 195 5.12 12.01 -4.24
CA THR A 195 4.87 12.06 -5.68
C THR A 195 4.63 10.66 -6.23
N SER A 196 3.99 10.55 -7.40
CA SER A 196 3.77 9.25 -8.06
C SER A 196 5.10 8.56 -8.36
N THR A 197 5.24 7.28 -8.00
CA THR A 197 6.49 6.52 -8.15
C THR A 197 6.25 5.02 -8.27
N THR A 198 7.27 4.29 -8.70
CA THR A 198 7.34 2.83 -8.61
C THR A 198 8.08 2.45 -7.33
N LEU A 199 7.46 1.59 -6.53
CA LEU A 199 8.10 1.01 -5.36
C LEU A 199 9.12 -0.05 -5.78
N SER A 200 10.21 -0.15 -5.03
CA SER A 200 11.25 -1.15 -5.25
C SER A 200 11.07 -2.36 -4.34
N ALA A 201 11.71 -3.47 -4.71
CA ALA A 201 11.74 -4.66 -3.85
C ALA A 201 12.42 -4.41 -2.49
N GLN A 202 13.29 -3.41 -2.38
CA GLN A 202 13.96 -3.02 -1.13
C GLN A 202 13.01 -2.30 -0.16
N GLU A 203 11.83 -1.89 -0.63
CA GLU A 203 10.78 -1.28 0.18
C GLU A 203 9.77 -2.31 0.68
N ALA A 204 9.96 -3.58 0.31
CA ALA A 204 9.24 -4.68 0.92
C ALA A 204 9.43 -4.68 2.45
N ASN A 205 8.37 -5.07 3.12
CA ASN A 205 8.14 -5.05 4.56
C ASN A 205 8.21 -3.66 5.18
N LYS A 206 8.21 -2.55 4.43
CA LYS A 206 8.15 -1.19 4.99
C LYS A 206 6.71 -0.67 5.01
N LEU A 207 6.48 0.34 5.85
CA LEU A 207 5.30 1.19 5.78
C LEU A 207 5.52 2.29 4.74
N ILE A 208 4.65 2.32 3.75
CA ILE A 208 4.54 3.36 2.74
C ILE A 208 3.54 4.40 3.25
N ILE A 209 4.04 5.58 3.61
CA ILE A 209 3.21 6.74 3.97
C ILE A 209 3.08 7.61 2.74
N ILE A 210 1.85 7.91 2.39
CA ILE A 210 1.54 8.78 1.26
C ILE A 210 1.16 10.14 1.84
N ASN A 211 2.04 11.13 1.64
CA ASN A 211 1.89 12.47 2.18
C ASN A 211 1.53 13.47 1.08
N ASP A 212 0.82 14.53 1.47
CA ASP A 212 0.36 15.59 0.58
C ASP A 212 1.53 16.33 -0.07
N GLN A 213 1.54 16.47 -1.41
CA GLN A 213 2.17 17.59 -2.11
C GLN A 213 1.55 17.84 -3.52
N ILE A 214 0.22 17.69 -3.70
CA ILE A 214 -0.62 18.03 -4.90
C ILE A 214 -1.07 16.80 -5.74
N GLY A 215 -2.38 16.50 -5.70
CA GLY A 215 -3.06 15.66 -6.69
C GLY A 215 -3.08 14.16 -6.39
N LEU A 216 -3.62 13.38 -7.33
CA LEU A 216 -3.72 11.91 -7.25
C LEU A 216 -2.31 11.29 -7.30
N ILE A 217 -1.91 10.58 -6.24
CA ILE A 217 -0.63 9.85 -6.22
C ILE A 217 -0.83 8.43 -6.74
N ASN A 218 -0.02 8.06 -7.73
CA ASN A 218 0.00 6.74 -8.33
C ASN A 218 1.26 5.99 -7.88
N LEU A 219 1.07 4.86 -7.22
CA LEU A 219 2.14 3.95 -6.79
C LEU A 219 2.08 2.69 -7.64
N GLU A 220 3.18 2.36 -8.28
CA GLU A 220 3.33 1.10 -9.01
C GLU A 220 4.10 0.12 -8.12
N LEU A 221 3.59 -1.09 -7.91
CA LEU A 221 4.34 -2.13 -7.20
C LEU A 221 5.44 -2.70 -8.10
N PRO A 222 6.57 -3.16 -7.53
CA PRO A 222 7.60 -3.83 -8.32
C PRO A 222 7.09 -5.18 -8.84
N LEU A 223 7.77 -5.69 -9.86
CA LEU A 223 7.49 -7.04 -10.35
C LEU A 223 7.72 -8.07 -9.24
N ARG A 224 6.75 -8.98 -9.10
CA ARG A 224 6.73 -10.00 -8.04
C ARG A 224 8.01 -10.84 -8.00
N GLU A 225 8.61 -11.13 -9.15
CA GLU A 225 9.82 -11.96 -9.25
C GLU A 225 11.05 -11.36 -8.57
N PHE A 226 11.03 -10.07 -8.29
CA PHE A 226 12.09 -9.39 -7.54
C PHE A 226 11.81 -9.34 -6.03
N LEU A 227 10.68 -9.88 -5.56
CA LEU A 227 10.30 -9.84 -4.15
C LEU A 227 10.70 -11.11 -3.40
N PRO A 228 11.20 -10.98 -2.16
CA PRO A 228 11.35 -12.12 -1.25
C PRO A 228 10.01 -12.82 -1.00
N THR A 229 10.04 -14.14 -0.84
CA THR A 229 8.87 -14.92 -0.41
C THR A 229 8.30 -14.36 0.90
N GLY A 230 7.00 -14.07 0.93
CA GLY A 230 6.33 -13.53 2.12
C GLY A 230 6.51 -12.01 2.31
N ALA A 231 7.11 -11.31 1.34
CA ALA A 231 7.21 -9.85 1.36
C ALA A 231 5.83 -9.17 1.50
N ARG A 232 5.75 -8.14 2.33
CA ARG A 232 4.53 -7.36 2.57
C ARG A 232 4.75 -5.88 2.30
N TYR A 233 3.74 -5.17 1.85
CA TYR A 233 3.76 -3.69 1.86
C TYR A 233 2.60 -3.21 2.71
N TYR A 234 2.91 -2.27 3.60
CA TYR A 234 1.95 -1.66 4.50
C TYR A 234 1.72 -0.25 4.01
N PHE A 235 0.49 0.16 3.76
CA PHE A 235 0.19 1.49 3.23
C PHE A 235 -0.65 2.27 4.22
N LYS A 236 -0.35 3.57 4.30
CA LYS A 236 -1.20 4.57 4.95
C LYS A 236 -1.31 5.76 4.02
N ASN A 237 -2.53 6.07 3.57
CA ASN A 237 -2.79 7.35 2.94
C ASN A 237 -2.96 8.40 4.03
N ASN A 238 -1.93 9.22 4.20
CA ASN A 238 -1.90 10.26 5.22
C ASN A 238 -2.22 11.65 4.63
N SER A 239 -2.59 11.73 3.34
CA SER A 239 -3.17 12.93 2.75
C SER A 239 -4.51 13.24 3.43
N GLN A 240 -4.80 14.54 3.62
CA GLN A 240 -6.10 14.99 4.10
C GLN A 240 -7.11 15.19 2.98
N THR A 241 -6.65 15.27 1.72
CA THR A 241 -7.45 15.79 0.60
C THR A 241 -7.45 14.87 -0.62
N PHE A 242 -6.39 14.11 -0.85
CA PHE A 242 -6.22 13.33 -2.07
C PHE A 242 -6.25 11.83 -1.81
N ASN A 243 -6.83 11.13 -2.78
CA ASN A 243 -6.76 9.68 -2.84
C ASN A 243 -5.36 9.26 -3.32
N ALA A 244 -4.96 8.06 -2.92
CA ALA A 244 -3.82 7.37 -3.50
C ALA A 244 -4.28 6.15 -4.28
N VAL A 245 -3.54 5.79 -5.32
CA VAL A 245 -3.82 4.64 -6.17
C VAL A 245 -2.60 3.74 -6.17
N VAL A 246 -2.78 2.47 -5.82
CA VAL A 246 -1.74 1.44 -5.86
C VAL A 246 -2.05 0.47 -6.99
N ARG A 247 -1.09 0.27 -7.89
CA ARG A 247 -1.18 -0.63 -9.04
C ARG A 247 -0.21 -1.78 -8.92
N CYS A 248 -0.60 -2.97 -9.37
CA CYS A 248 0.25 -4.15 -9.36
C CYS A 248 0.75 -4.59 -10.75
N ASP A 249 0.17 -4.06 -11.83
CA ASP A 249 0.50 -4.43 -13.22
C ASP A 249 1.50 -3.45 -13.85
N SER A 250 2.72 -3.47 -13.31
CA SER A 250 3.80 -2.57 -13.75
C SER A 250 4.23 -2.75 -15.20
N LEU A 251 3.90 -3.89 -15.83
CA LEU A 251 4.19 -4.18 -17.24
C LEU A 251 3.01 -3.93 -18.18
N GLY A 252 1.80 -3.71 -17.65
CA GLY A 252 0.58 -3.58 -18.43
C GLY A 252 0.20 -4.86 -19.19
N ASP A 253 0.70 -6.02 -18.75
CA ASP A 253 0.50 -7.31 -19.42
C ASP A 253 -0.75 -8.03 -18.91
N GLY A 254 -1.42 -7.48 -17.89
CA GLY A 254 -2.63 -8.02 -17.27
C GLY A 254 -2.38 -9.29 -16.46
N VAL A 255 -1.12 -9.66 -16.20
CA VAL A 255 -0.75 -10.90 -15.50
C VAL A 255 -0.72 -10.70 -13.99
N ASP A 256 -0.28 -9.51 -13.54
CA ASP A 256 -0.26 -9.14 -12.13
C ASP A 256 -1.64 -8.61 -11.68
N SER A 257 -2.21 -9.19 -10.62
CA SER A 257 -3.53 -8.77 -10.09
C SER A 257 -3.62 -8.93 -8.58
N PHE A 258 -4.54 -8.19 -7.96
CA PHE A 258 -4.88 -8.36 -6.54
C PHE A 258 -5.88 -9.52 -6.37
N ASP A 259 -5.50 -10.53 -5.59
CA ASP A 259 -6.37 -11.64 -5.21
C ASP A 259 -7.42 -11.17 -4.19
N ASN A 260 -8.62 -11.78 -4.22
CA ASN A 260 -9.83 -11.36 -3.50
C ASN A 260 -10.49 -10.03 -3.95
N VAL A 261 -10.02 -9.40 -5.02
CA VAL A 261 -10.62 -8.14 -5.55
C VAL A 261 -11.00 -8.28 -7.03
N ASN A 262 -11.70 -9.36 -7.41
CA ASN A 262 -12.14 -9.59 -8.79
C ASN A 262 -11.01 -9.50 -9.86
N ASN A 263 -9.77 -9.86 -9.50
CA ASN A 263 -8.58 -9.67 -10.33
C ASN A 263 -8.34 -8.19 -10.74
N SER A 264 -8.69 -7.24 -9.89
CA SER A 264 -8.34 -5.82 -10.10
C SER A 264 -6.82 -5.65 -10.11
N THR A 265 -6.34 -4.76 -10.98
CA THR A 265 -4.93 -4.32 -10.99
C THR A 265 -4.70 -3.06 -10.18
N VAL A 266 -5.76 -2.51 -9.57
CA VAL A 266 -5.78 -1.21 -8.91
C VAL A 266 -6.49 -1.28 -7.56
N ILE A 267 -5.91 -0.62 -6.55
CA ILE A 267 -6.51 -0.32 -5.26
C ILE A 267 -6.48 1.20 -5.04
N THR A 268 -7.59 1.77 -4.59
CA THR A 268 -7.67 3.19 -4.19
C THR A 268 -7.71 3.29 -2.67
N LEU A 269 -6.88 4.16 -2.10
CA LEU A 269 -6.92 4.53 -0.69
C LEU A 269 -7.47 5.95 -0.56
N LEU A 270 -8.54 6.12 0.21
CA LEU A 270 -9.02 7.43 0.61
C LEU A 270 -8.11 8.04 1.70
N PRO A 271 -8.16 9.38 1.90
CA PRO A 271 -7.55 10.04 3.04
C PRO A 271 -7.78 9.30 4.36
N GLY A 272 -6.69 9.02 5.08
CA GLY A 272 -6.69 8.33 6.38
C GLY A 272 -6.78 6.80 6.32
N GLU A 273 -6.98 6.19 5.15
CA GLU A 273 -7.09 4.74 5.03
C GLU A 273 -5.74 4.03 5.15
N THR A 274 -5.79 2.77 5.61
CA THR A 274 -4.65 1.86 5.66
C THR A 274 -4.98 0.54 4.99
N PHE A 275 -3.98 -0.11 4.39
CA PHE A 275 -4.10 -1.50 3.95
C PHE A 275 -2.74 -2.20 3.90
N VAL A 276 -2.78 -3.53 3.88
CA VAL A 276 -1.60 -4.38 3.77
C VAL A 276 -1.78 -5.34 2.61
N ILE A 277 -0.76 -5.45 1.78
CA ILE A 277 -0.65 -6.48 0.75
C ILE A 277 0.55 -7.37 1.02
N ALA A 278 0.41 -8.64 0.65
CA ALA A 278 1.49 -9.62 0.64
C ALA A 278 1.73 -10.09 -0.79
N ALA A 279 2.99 -10.22 -1.18
CA ALA A 279 3.37 -11.01 -2.33
C ALA A 279 3.03 -12.48 -2.00
N GLY A 280 2.02 -13.04 -2.70
CA GLY A 280 1.28 -14.21 -2.26
C GLY A 280 2.14 -15.34 -1.68
N GLU A 281 1.84 -15.73 -0.44
CA GLU A 281 2.22 -17.02 0.12
C GLU A 281 1.56 -18.13 -0.71
N ALA A 282 2.25 -19.26 -0.87
CA ALA A 282 1.84 -20.37 -1.71
C ALA A 282 0.34 -20.72 -1.51
N ILE A 283 -0.51 -20.29 -2.45
CA ILE A 283 -1.86 -20.82 -2.56
C ILE A 283 -1.68 -22.29 -2.92
N SER A 284 -2.24 -23.19 -2.12
CA SER A 284 -2.14 -24.65 -2.25
C SER A 284 -2.73 -25.22 -3.54
N ASN A 285 -3.11 -24.37 -4.50
CA ASN A 285 -3.62 -24.73 -5.81
C ASN A 285 -2.56 -24.42 -6.89
N PRO A 286 -1.83 -25.44 -7.40
CA PRO A 286 -0.79 -25.26 -8.42
C PRO A 286 -1.32 -24.74 -9.77
N ALA A 287 -2.64 -24.67 -9.98
CA ALA A 287 -3.25 -24.08 -11.16
C ALA A 287 -3.38 -22.54 -11.12
N ILE A 288 -3.12 -21.90 -9.97
CA ILE A 288 -3.20 -20.44 -9.76
C ILE A 288 -1.80 -19.88 -9.40
N ALA A 289 -0.77 -20.36 -10.07
CA ALA A 289 0.62 -19.90 -9.92
C ALA A 289 0.88 -18.50 -10.54
N ASN A 290 -0.16 -17.82 -11.03
CA ASN A 290 -0.03 -16.50 -11.64
C ASN A 290 0.21 -15.43 -10.57
N ARG A 291 0.94 -14.39 -10.93
CA ARG A 291 1.52 -13.36 -10.07
C ARG A 291 0.47 -12.53 -9.32
N LYS A 292 -0.11 -13.10 -8.27
CA LYS A 292 -1.16 -12.45 -7.49
C LYS A 292 -0.65 -11.83 -6.19
N TRP A 293 -1.19 -10.65 -5.88
CA TRP A 293 -0.97 -9.92 -4.65
C TRP A 293 -2.16 -10.13 -3.70
N LEU A 294 -1.91 -10.65 -2.50
CA LEU A 294 -2.97 -10.90 -1.54
C LEU A 294 -3.16 -9.67 -0.65
N VAL A 295 -4.35 -9.09 -0.62
CA VAL A 295 -4.70 -8.07 0.40
C VAL A 295 -5.01 -8.80 1.71
N THR A 296 -4.21 -8.55 2.75
CA THR A 296 -4.27 -9.34 4.00
C THR A 296 -5.04 -8.63 5.13
N SER A 297 -5.19 -7.31 5.07
CA SER A 297 -5.95 -6.50 6.05
C SER A 297 -6.06 -5.03 5.59
N GLY A 298 -7.02 -4.27 6.15
CA GLY A 298 -7.15 -2.83 5.91
C GLY A 298 -8.59 -2.31 5.94
N THR A 299 -8.73 -0.98 5.97
CA THR A 299 -10.00 -0.25 5.74
C THR A 299 -10.11 0.28 4.32
N ALA A 300 -9.13 0.02 3.45
CA ALA A 300 -9.12 0.53 2.09
C ALA A 300 -10.40 0.21 1.33
N ASN A 301 -10.96 1.23 0.68
CA ASN A 301 -12.07 1.06 -0.23
C ASN A 301 -11.61 0.31 -1.47
N PHE A 302 -11.83 -1.00 -1.46
CA PHE A 302 -11.66 -1.84 -2.65
C PHE A 302 -12.49 -1.23 -3.78
N SER A 303 -11.82 -0.82 -4.86
CA SER A 303 -12.46 -0.41 -6.10
C SER A 303 -13.04 -1.64 -6.81
N GLY A 304 -14.01 -2.26 -6.15
CA GLY A 304 -14.92 -3.29 -6.59
C GLY A 304 -16.31 -3.15 -5.95
N GLY A 305 -16.53 -2.13 -5.11
CA GLY A 305 -17.82 -1.84 -4.48
C GLY A 305 -18.01 -0.39 -4.01
N VAL A 306 -17.19 0.55 -4.46
CA VAL A 306 -17.53 1.97 -4.32
C VAL A 306 -18.60 2.28 -5.35
N VAL A 307 -19.65 2.95 -4.88
CA VAL A 307 -20.63 3.76 -5.62
C VAL A 307 -19.90 4.92 -6.33
N GLY A 308 -18.84 4.60 -7.07
CA GLY A 308 -17.84 5.52 -7.60
C GLY A 308 -17.84 5.44 -9.12
N ALA A 309 -18.13 6.57 -9.75
CA ALA A 309 -18.40 6.79 -11.18
C ALA A 309 -19.84 6.53 -11.67
N GLN A 310 -20.79 6.20 -10.79
CA GLN A 310 -22.20 6.28 -11.16
C GLN A 310 -22.72 7.69 -10.87
N ALA A 311 -23.46 8.27 -11.81
CA ALA A 311 -24.10 9.56 -11.65
C ALA A 311 -25.57 9.48 -12.04
N TRP A 312 -26.40 10.33 -11.44
CA TRP A 312 -27.79 10.45 -11.86
C TRP A 312 -27.86 11.04 -13.27
N GLN A 313 -28.40 10.25 -14.20
CA GLN A 313 -28.67 10.65 -15.57
C GLN A 313 -30.18 10.86 -15.73
N ASN A 314 -30.57 12.03 -16.23
CA ASN A 314 -31.95 12.26 -16.65
C ASN A 314 -32.15 11.69 -18.06
N MET A 315 -32.84 10.56 -18.13
CA MET A 315 -33.04 9.77 -19.34
C MET A 315 -34.42 10.00 -19.95
N THR A 316 -35.24 10.89 -19.39
CA THR A 316 -36.64 11.15 -19.78
C THR A 316 -36.80 11.38 -21.29
N ALA A 317 -35.87 12.10 -21.92
CA ALA A 317 -35.95 12.39 -23.35
C ALA A 317 -35.53 11.21 -24.26
N THR A 318 -34.87 10.19 -23.69
CA THR A 318 -34.24 9.07 -24.43
C THR A 318 -34.88 7.72 -24.14
N ARG A 319 -35.80 7.67 -23.18
CA ARG A 319 -36.51 6.47 -22.75
C ARG A 319 -37.99 6.62 -23.06
N LEU A 320 -38.60 5.54 -23.50
CA LEU A 320 -40.01 5.45 -23.85
C LEU A 320 -40.63 4.28 -23.11
N GLU A 321 -41.92 4.41 -22.78
CA GLU A 321 -42.69 3.33 -22.17
C GLU A 321 -42.77 2.11 -23.09
N ASN A 322 -42.78 0.92 -22.48
CA ASN A 322 -42.90 -0.37 -23.16
C ASN A 322 -41.78 -0.67 -24.18
N VAL A 323 -40.64 0.04 -24.09
CA VAL A 323 -39.44 -0.26 -24.88
C VAL A 323 -38.43 -1.02 -24.02
N ASN A 324 -37.85 -2.08 -24.60
CA ASN A 324 -36.81 -2.87 -23.95
C ASN A 324 -35.46 -2.16 -24.05
N TYR A 325 -34.80 -2.03 -22.90
CA TYR A 325 -33.44 -1.52 -22.75
C TYR A 325 -32.57 -2.59 -22.11
N THR A 326 -31.29 -2.64 -22.46
CA THR A 326 -30.33 -3.52 -21.79
C THR A 326 -29.45 -2.68 -20.88
N ASN A 327 -29.31 -3.09 -19.62
CA ASN A 327 -28.28 -2.53 -18.75
C ASN A 327 -26.91 -3.04 -19.20
N SER A 328 -26.20 -2.26 -20.00
CA SER A 328 -24.87 -2.58 -20.52
C SER A 328 -23.74 -1.82 -19.81
N THR A 329 -23.98 -1.31 -18.60
CA THR A 329 -23.04 -0.40 -17.91
C THR A 329 -21.89 -1.12 -17.22
N GLY A 330 -21.91 -2.46 -17.20
CA GLY A 330 -20.96 -3.26 -16.42
C GLY A 330 -21.29 -3.28 -14.92
N ARG A 331 -22.39 -2.64 -14.49
CA ARG A 331 -22.81 -2.47 -13.09
C ARG A 331 -24.33 -2.49 -12.96
N ASN A 332 -24.83 -2.60 -11.74
CA ASN A 332 -26.27 -2.46 -11.48
C ASN A 332 -26.69 -0.99 -11.63
N ILE A 333 -27.89 -0.74 -12.15
CA ILE A 333 -28.48 0.61 -12.23
C ILE A 333 -29.53 0.74 -11.14
N PHE A 334 -29.57 1.88 -10.44
CA PHE A 334 -30.74 2.24 -9.64
C PHE A 334 -31.68 3.10 -10.50
N LEU A 335 -32.84 2.55 -10.83
CA LEU A 335 -33.86 3.18 -11.66
C LEU A 335 -34.88 3.88 -10.77
N ASN A 336 -35.13 5.16 -11.04
CA ASN A 336 -36.20 5.93 -10.42
C ASN A 336 -37.14 6.46 -11.52
N LEU A 337 -38.44 6.25 -11.32
CA LEU A 337 -39.47 6.61 -12.27
C LEU A 337 -40.54 7.45 -11.58
N LEU A 338 -41.05 8.43 -12.32
CA LEU A 338 -42.18 9.26 -11.93
C LEU A 338 -43.23 9.21 -13.03
N ALA A 339 -44.46 8.84 -12.70
CA ALA A 339 -45.59 8.88 -13.62
C ALA A 339 -46.63 9.91 -13.18
N ASN A 340 -47.25 10.56 -14.16
CA ASN A 340 -48.48 11.30 -13.91
C ASN A 340 -49.52 10.36 -13.31
N ARG A 341 -50.46 10.94 -12.54
CA ARG A 341 -51.57 10.21 -11.97
C ARG A 341 -52.82 10.36 -12.83
N ASN A 342 -53.57 9.28 -12.97
CA ASN A 342 -54.84 9.21 -13.66
C ASN A 342 -55.93 9.21 -12.60
N ILE A 343 -56.72 10.27 -12.55
CA ILE A 343 -57.75 10.49 -11.52
C ILE A 343 -58.97 9.57 -11.68
N ILE A 344 -59.00 8.71 -12.69
CA ILE A 344 -60.18 7.95 -13.10
C ILE A 344 -60.11 6.47 -12.64
N ALA A 345 -58.92 5.95 -12.29
CA ALA A 345 -58.74 4.56 -11.86
C ALA A 345 -57.52 4.37 -10.96
N ASN A 346 -57.46 3.24 -10.24
CA ASN A 346 -56.23 2.84 -9.55
C ASN A 346 -55.16 2.56 -10.60
N GLY A 347 -53.92 2.95 -10.31
CA GLY A 347 -52.82 2.86 -11.27
C GLY A 347 -51.55 2.29 -10.64
N GLU A 348 -50.79 1.58 -11.46
CA GLU A 348 -49.55 0.90 -11.14
C GLU A 348 -48.41 1.48 -11.97
N LEU A 349 -47.22 1.48 -11.37
CA LEU A 349 -45.96 1.69 -12.05
C LEU A 349 -45.22 0.36 -12.04
N ILE A 350 -44.98 -0.18 -13.23
CA ILE A 350 -44.48 -1.54 -13.43
C ILE A 350 -43.13 -1.45 -14.14
N VAL A 351 -42.17 -2.25 -13.65
CA VAL A 351 -40.91 -2.51 -14.36
C VAL A 351 -40.84 -4.00 -14.63
N ILE A 352 -40.57 -4.34 -15.88
CA ILE A 352 -40.28 -5.72 -16.29
C ILE A 352 -38.77 -5.86 -16.34
N VAL A 353 -38.20 -6.86 -15.66
CA VAL A 353 -36.76 -7.17 -15.68
C VAL A 353 -36.59 -8.64 -16.05
N ASP A 354 -35.92 -8.92 -17.16
CA ASP A 354 -35.74 -10.26 -17.74
C ASP A 354 -37.07 -11.05 -17.86
N GLY A 355 -38.15 -10.34 -18.20
CA GLY A 355 -39.49 -10.89 -18.36
C GLY A 355 -40.31 -10.97 -17.06
N LEU A 356 -39.73 -10.69 -15.90
CA LEU A 356 -40.45 -10.66 -14.62
C LEU A 356 -41.11 -9.29 -14.40
N SER A 357 -42.44 -9.27 -14.26
CA SER A 357 -43.21 -8.05 -13.97
C SER A 357 -43.17 -7.72 -12.48
N ILE A 358 -42.68 -6.52 -12.14
CA ILE A 358 -42.52 -6.04 -10.77
C ILE A 358 -43.26 -4.71 -10.62
N VAL A 359 -44.27 -4.68 -9.75
CA VAL A 359 -44.98 -3.44 -9.37
C VAL A 359 -44.10 -2.68 -8.37
N ILE A 360 -43.61 -1.51 -8.78
CA ILE A 360 -42.67 -0.69 -7.98
C ILE A 360 -43.36 0.46 -7.25
N ALA A 361 -44.59 0.80 -7.66
CA ALA A 361 -45.45 1.73 -6.95
C ALA A 361 -46.91 1.48 -7.32
N TRP A 362 -47.81 1.77 -6.38
CA TRP A 362 -49.25 1.69 -6.56
C TRP A 362 -49.91 2.99 -6.10
N SER A 363 -50.99 3.37 -6.74
CA SER A 363 -51.79 4.53 -6.34
C SER A 363 -53.28 4.26 -6.37
N SER A 364 -53.98 4.83 -5.39
CA SER A 364 -55.43 4.75 -5.26
C SER A 364 -56.13 5.95 -5.88
N ILE A 365 -57.38 5.78 -6.28
CA ILE A 365 -58.27 6.88 -6.72
C ILE A 365 -58.58 7.92 -5.63
N ASN A 366 -58.38 7.60 -4.34
CA ASN A 366 -58.86 8.41 -3.22
C ASN A 366 -57.80 9.33 -2.57
N SER A 367 -56.55 9.33 -3.04
CA SER A 367 -55.57 10.31 -2.60
C SER A 367 -55.78 11.64 -3.33
N ASN A 368 -55.58 12.78 -2.68
CA ASN A 368 -55.53 14.10 -3.36
C ASN A 368 -54.11 14.46 -3.82
N ASP A 369 -53.18 13.51 -3.75
CA ASP A 369 -51.76 13.76 -3.91
C ASP A 369 -51.24 13.39 -5.31
N GLY A 370 -50.15 14.07 -5.68
CA GLY A 370 -49.60 14.25 -7.02
C GLY A 370 -49.00 13.01 -7.72
N PRO A 371 -47.91 13.17 -8.48
CA PRO A 371 -47.32 12.08 -9.28
C PRO A 371 -46.93 10.85 -8.46
N VAL A 372 -46.92 9.68 -9.10
CA VAL A 372 -46.53 8.40 -8.46
C VAL A 372 -45.07 8.10 -8.77
N ALA A 373 -44.28 7.87 -7.73
CA ALA A 373 -42.86 7.55 -7.84
C ALA A 373 -42.59 6.11 -7.40
N GLY A 374 -41.69 5.43 -8.10
CA GLY A 374 -41.17 4.12 -7.70
C GLY A 374 -39.71 3.97 -8.06
N SER A 375 -39.03 3.02 -7.43
CA SER A 375 -37.62 2.73 -7.72
C SER A 375 -37.29 1.25 -7.62
N ILE A 376 -36.32 0.81 -8.41
CA ILE A 376 -35.86 -0.58 -8.45
C ILE A 376 -34.38 -0.66 -8.87
N ILE A 377 -33.70 -1.73 -8.49
CA ILE A 377 -32.35 -2.06 -8.97
C ILE A 377 -32.47 -2.93 -10.22
N ILE A 378 -31.78 -2.54 -11.30
CA ILE A 378 -31.65 -3.31 -12.54
C ILE A 378 -30.27 -3.97 -12.57
N PRO A 379 -30.16 -5.31 -12.55
CA PRO A 379 -28.88 -6.01 -12.62
C PRO A 379 -28.11 -5.70 -13.91
N ASN A 380 -26.76 -5.77 -13.86
CA ASN A 380 -25.94 -5.69 -15.07
C ASN A 380 -26.30 -6.83 -16.04
N GLY A 381 -26.43 -6.51 -17.33
CA GLY A 381 -26.80 -7.47 -18.38
C GLY A 381 -28.31 -7.71 -18.53
N ALA A 382 -29.12 -7.29 -17.57
CA ALA A 382 -30.57 -7.50 -17.61
C ALA A 382 -31.23 -6.65 -18.71
N VAL A 383 -32.29 -7.19 -19.31
CA VAL A 383 -33.19 -6.47 -20.20
C VAL A 383 -34.37 -5.96 -19.39
N TYR A 384 -34.65 -4.66 -19.46
CA TYR A 384 -35.73 -4.03 -18.70
C TYR A 384 -36.59 -3.09 -19.53
N SER A 385 -37.85 -2.94 -19.15
CA SER A 385 -38.79 -1.95 -19.69
C SER A 385 -39.68 -1.44 -18.57
N ALA A 386 -40.22 -0.24 -18.71
CA ALA A 386 -41.17 0.31 -17.74
C ALA A 386 -42.48 0.74 -18.40
N SER A 387 -43.56 0.67 -17.64
CA SER A 387 -44.88 1.10 -18.05
C SER A 387 -45.67 1.63 -16.85
N SER A 388 -46.65 2.49 -17.13
CA SER A 388 -47.61 2.92 -16.11
C SER A 388 -49.04 2.80 -16.61
N SER A 389 -49.92 2.26 -15.78
CA SER A 389 -51.37 2.30 -16.01
C SER A 389 -52.00 3.60 -15.48
N ASN A 390 -51.20 4.44 -14.81
CA ASN A 390 -51.66 5.66 -14.14
C ASN A 390 -51.47 6.93 -14.99
N GLY A 391 -51.09 6.83 -16.26
CA GLY A 391 -50.74 7.97 -17.10
C GLY A 391 -49.28 7.92 -17.53
N ALA A 392 -48.85 8.91 -18.31
CA ALA A 392 -47.51 8.90 -18.88
C ALA A 392 -46.41 9.01 -17.79
N ILE A 393 -45.33 8.25 -17.97
CA ILE A 393 -44.07 8.44 -17.27
C ILE A 393 -43.50 9.81 -17.66
N ILE A 394 -43.35 10.68 -16.68
CA ILE A 394 -42.90 12.07 -16.84
C ILE A 394 -41.45 12.29 -16.38
N ALA A 395 -40.87 11.36 -15.64
CA ALA A 395 -39.45 11.40 -15.32
C ALA A 395 -38.85 9.99 -15.29
N TRP A 396 -37.66 9.87 -15.86
CA TRP A 396 -36.86 8.66 -15.90
C TRP A 396 -35.43 8.98 -15.51
N HIS A 397 -35.01 8.52 -14.33
CA HIS A 397 -33.67 8.75 -13.81
C HIS A 397 -32.95 7.43 -13.60
N GLU A 398 -31.73 7.34 -14.11
CA GLU A 398 -30.85 6.18 -13.94
C GLU A 398 -29.62 6.64 -13.17
N PHE A 399 -29.35 6.05 -12.00
CA PHE A 399 -28.06 6.16 -11.35
C PHE A 399 -27.16 5.07 -11.91
N ARG A 400 -26.25 5.45 -12.81
CA ARG A 400 -25.52 4.50 -13.65
C ARG A 400 -24.08 4.90 -13.90
#